data_AF-A0A936DAB6-F1
#
_entry.id   AF-A0A936DAB6-F1
#
_cell.length_a   1.000
_cell.length_b   1.000
_cell.length_c   1.000
_cell.angle_alpha   90.00
_cell.angle_beta   90.00
_cell.angle_gamma   90.00
#
_symmetry.space_group_name_H-M   'P 1'
#
loop_
_entity.id
_entity.type
_entity.pdbx_description
1 polymer ?
#
loop_
_entity_poly.entity_id
_entity_poly.type
_entity_poly.pdbx_seq_one_letter_code
_entity_poly.pdbx_strand_id
1 'polypeptide(L)'
;MLHPRCRTPASVLLAALLGPGLACDNKPAEAKADPAVDAKAKEDAEAKARIEKRRQEREKKEADAKQAEADIAAKIQQITVIPDGTKMPKKIAEACEQVVQAQSGFMKKFHPQIEESALTTQLGLLRKQCTDMNDVKVAMCQKFALEATDEQLQKSINEYLPACMGKYGKG
;
A
#
# COMPACT_ATOMS: atom_id res chain seq x y z
N MET A 1 11.70 7.64 45.58
CA MET A 1 10.84 7.03 46.62
C MET A 1 10.73 5.54 46.27
N LEU A 2 11.59 4.70 46.84
CA LEU A 2 11.31 3.80 47.99
C LEU A 2 10.35 2.63 47.67
N HIS A 3 10.92 1.41 47.63
CA HIS A 3 10.33 0.06 47.85
C HIS A 3 9.65 -0.04 49.25
N PRO A 4 9.01 -1.15 49.76
CA PRO A 4 9.07 -2.60 49.40
C PRO A 4 7.72 -3.38 49.56
N ARG A 5 7.56 -4.69 49.28
CA ARG A 5 7.84 -5.89 50.13
C ARG A 5 7.37 -7.15 49.36
N CYS A 6 8.20 -8.15 49.08
CA CYS A 6 8.46 -9.37 49.89
C CYS A 6 7.20 -10.17 50.33
N ARG A 7 7.16 -11.49 50.04
CA ARG A 7 7.47 -12.59 51.01
C ARG A 7 6.78 -13.92 50.65
N THR A 8 7.59 -14.96 50.40
CA THR A 8 7.25 -16.41 50.45
C THR A 8 6.99 -16.89 51.89
N PRO A 9 6.22 -17.97 52.10
CA PRO A 9 6.81 -19.22 52.62
C PRO A 9 6.18 -20.47 51.94
N ALA A 10 6.87 -21.54 51.55
CA ALA A 10 7.61 -22.56 52.33
C ALA A 10 6.75 -23.27 53.40
N SER A 11 6.30 -24.51 53.10
CA SER A 11 6.19 -25.70 53.98
C SER A 11 5.02 -26.62 53.53
N VAL A 12 4.99 -27.95 53.57
CA VAL A 12 5.80 -29.10 54.06
C VAL A 12 4.85 -30.33 53.78
N LEU A 13 5.23 -31.52 53.26
CA LEU A 13 5.58 -32.78 53.96
C LEU A 13 5.50 -33.98 52.96
N LEU A 14 6.54 -34.85 52.99
CA LEU A 14 6.60 -36.34 52.96
C LEU A 14 5.59 -37.20 52.14
N ALA A 15 5.94 -38.35 51.56
CA ALA A 15 6.83 -39.40 52.06
C ALA A 15 7.41 -40.32 50.97
N ALA A 16 8.58 -40.88 51.28
CA ALA A 16 9.34 -41.87 50.53
C ALA A 16 8.79 -43.30 50.68
N LEU A 17 9.00 -44.12 49.65
CA LEU A 17 9.11 -45.57 49.75
C LEU A 17 10.30 -46.03 48.89
N LEU A 18 11.39 -46.39 49.56
CA LEU A 18 12.50 -47.20 49.02
C LEU A 18 11.99 -48.62 48.77
N GLY A 19 12.35 -49.26 47.65
CA GLY A 19 13.44 -50.23 47.67
C GLY A 19 13.34 -51.26 46.53
N PRO A 20 14.38 -52.09 46.33
CA PRO A 20 15.08 -52.24 45.05
C PRO A 20 14.84 -53.59 44.34
N GLY A 21 15.14 -53.64 43.04
CA GLY A 21 15.21 -54.88 42.26
C GLY A 21 16.20 -54.74 41.11
N LEU A 22 17.45 -55.11 41.35
CA LEU A 22 18.43 -55.43 40.32
C LEU A 22 18.07 -56.78 39.70
N ALA A 23 17.84 -56.81 38.39
CA ALA A 23 18.01 -58.00 37.58
C ALA A 23 18.65 -57.60 36.24
N CYS A 24 19.90 -58.02 36.04
CA CYS A 24 20.56 -58.12 34.73
C CYS A 24 19.73 -59.06 33.84
N ASP A 25 19.57 -58.75 32.56
CA ASP A 25 20.41 -59.30 31.47
C ASP A 25 19.79 -59.00 30.09
N ASN A 26 20.67 -58.91 29.08
CA ASN A 26 20.44 -58.95 27.64
C ASN A 26 20.00 -57.68 26.84
N LYS A 27 21.05 -57.13 26.20
CA LYS A 27 21.14 -56.69 24.79
C LYS A 27 20.71 -55.24 24.49
N PRO A 28 21.59 -54.41 23.87
CA PRO A 28 21.18 -53.12 23.36
C PRO A 28 20.27 -53.38 22.17
N ALA A 29 18.96 -53.25 22.37
CA ALA A 29 18.03 -53.10 21.28
C ALA A 29 18.36 -51.75 20.63
N GLU A 30 19.04 -51.83 19.49
CA GLU A 30 19.24 -50.73 18.56
C GLU A 30 17.94 -49.92 18.47
N ALA A 31 18.05 -48.62 18.78
CA ALA A 31 16.96 -47.67 18.61
C ALA A 31 16.55 -47.68 17.13
N LYS A 32 15.56 -48.51 16.80
CA LYS A 32 14.88 -48.42 15.51
C LYS A 32 14.08 -47.13 15.57
N ALA A 33 14.56 -46.13 14.85
CA ALA A 33 13.85 -44.89 14.62
C ALA A 33 12.40 -45.24 14.24
N ASP A 34 11.47 -44.76 15.06
CA ASP A 34 10.05 -44.99 14.88
C ASP A 34 9.63 -44.26 13.59
N PRO A 35 9.26 -44.97 12.50
CA PRO A 35 9.02 -44.35 11.20
C PRO A 35 7.88 -43.32 11.22
N ALA A 36 7.00 -43.39 12.23
CA ALA A 36 5.95 -42.40 12.47
C ALA A 36 6.48 -41.05 13.00
N VAL A 37 7.57 -41.05 13.77
CA VAL A 37 8.20 -39.82 14.29
C VAL A 37 9.00 -39.12 13.19
N ASP A 38 9.65 -39.89 12.32
CA ASP A 38 10.41 -39.38 11.16
C ASP A 38 9.47 -38.79 10.08
N ALA A 39 8.31 -39.42 9.85
CA ALA A 39 7.30 -38.93 8.91
C ALA A 39 6.66 -37.61 9.38
N LYS A 40 6.33 -37.49 10.67
CA LYS A 40 5.75 -36.27 11.24
C LYS A 40 6.76 -35.11 11.27
N ALA A 41 8.03 -35.40 11.53
CA ALA A 41 9.10 -34.40 11.45
C ALA A 41 9.33 -33.89 10.01
N LYS A 42 9.21 -34.77 9.00
CA LYS A 42 9.27 -34.37 7.59
C LYS A 42 8.06 -33.52 7.17
N GLU A 43 6.85 -33.90 7.57
CA GLU A 43 5.64 -33.12 7.28
C GLU A 43 5.68 -31.72 7.92
N ASP A 44 6.16 -31.63 9.17
CA ASP A 44 6.33 -30.34 9.86
C ASP A 44 7.42 -29.47 9.21
N ALA A 45 8.51 -30.07 8.72
CA ALA A 45 9.56 -29.36 8.01
C ALA A 45 9.06 -28.84 6.64
N GLU A 46 8.30 -29.65 5.91
CA GLU A 46 7.70 -29.26 4.63
C GLU A 46 6.61 -28.18 4.80
N ALA A 47 5.80 -28.27 5.85
CA ALA A 47 4.80 -27.27 6.20
C ALA A 47 5.47 -25.92 6.55
N LYS A 48 6.53 -25.94 7.35
CA LYS A 48 7.32 -24.73 7.68
C LYS A 48 7.98 -24.13 6.44
N ALA A 49 8.57 -24.94 5.57
CA ALA A 49 9.16 -24.48 4.32
C ALA A 49 8.13 -23.84 3.37
N ARG A 50 6.92 -24.41 3.27
CA ARG A 50 5.82 -23.83 2.49
C ARG A 50 5.32 -22.50 3.06
N ILE A 51 5.21 -22.38 4.38
CA ILE A 51 4.79 -21.14 5.04
C ILE A 51 5.84 -20.05 4.85
N GLU A 52 7.12 -20.38 5.01
CA GLU A 52 8.23 -19.43 4.83
C GLU A 52 8.32 -18.94 3.38
N LYS A 53 8.21 -19.84 2.41
CA LYS A 53 8.18 -19.47 0.98
C LYS A 53 7.01 -18.53 0.68
N ARG A 54 5.81 -18.80 1.22
CA ARG A 54 4.64 -17.91 1.05
C ARG A 54 4.84 -16.56 1.75
N ARG A 55 5.53 -16.52 2.89
CA ARG A 55 5.87 -15.26 3.56
C ARG A 55 6.80 -14.42 2.70
N GLN A 56 7.89 -15.00 2.20
CA GLN A 56 8.85 -14.31 1.34
C GLN A 56 8.20 -13.83 0.02
N GLU A 57 7.32 -14.64 -0.59
CA GLU A 57 6.56 -14.23 -1.77
C GLU A 57 5.59 -13.07 -1.48
N ARG A 58 4.95 -13.03 -0.31
CA ARG A 58 4.09 -11.91 0.10
C ARG A 58 4.91 -10.65 0.37
N GLU A 59 5.98 -10.76 1.16
CA GLU A 59 6.85 -9.63 1.50
C GLU A 59 7.45 -9.00 0.24
N LYS A 60 7.88 -9.83 -0.74
CA LYS A 60 8.37 -9.32 -2.02
C LYS A 60 7.28 -8.61 -2.83
N LYS A 61 6.08 -9.21 -2.92
CA LYS A 61 4.94 -8.56 -3.62
C LYS A 61 4.50 -7.26 -2.96
N GLU A 62 4.52 -7.19 -1.63
CA GLU A 62 4.20 -5.97 -0.89
C GLU A 62 5.28 -4.90 -1.07
N ALA A 63 6.56 -5.28 -1.09
CA ALA A 63 7.65 -4.35 -1.39
C ALA A 63 7.56 -3.81 -2.83
N ASP A 64 7.34 -4.69 -3.80
CA ASP A 64 7.19 -4.32 -5.22
C ASP A 64 5.95 -3.41 -5.42
N ALA A 65 4.83 -3.70 -4.74
CA ALA A 65 3.63 -2.87 -4.79
C ALA A 65 3.85 -1.49 -4.17
N LYS A 66 4.50 -1.41 -2.99
CA LYS A 66 4.84 -0.13 -2.35
C LYS A 66 5.78 0.70 -3.19
N GLN A 67 6.77 0.07 -3.84
CA GLN A 67 7.67 0.78 -4.74
C GLN A 67 6.92 1.32 -5.96
N ALA A 68 6.03 0.52 -6.56
CA ALA A 68 5.20 0.98 -7.67
C ALA A 68 4.29 2.15 -7.27
N GLU A 69 3.67 2.12 -6.08
CA GLU A 69 2.88 3.24 -5.56
C GLU A 69 3.74 4.49 -5.33
N ALA A 70 4.95 4.34 -4.76
CA ALA A 70 5.88 5.44 -4.56
C ALA A 70 6.35 6.05 -5.89
N ASP A 71 6.62 5.23 -6.91
CA ASP A 71 7.01 5.68 -8.24
C ASP A 71 5.86 6.45 -8.93
N ILE A 72 4.62 5.96 -8.81
CA ILE A 72 3.43 6.65 -9.30
C ILE A 72 3.24 7.99 -8.57
N ALA A 73 3.36 8.01 -7.25
CA ALA A 73 3.29 9.24 -6.47
C ALA A 73 4.36 10.26 -6.89
N ALA A 74 5.61 9.82 -7.09
CA ALA A 74 6.69 10.67 -7.56
C ALA A 74 6.40 11.26 -8.95
N LYS A 75 5.90 10.44 -9.87
CA LYS A 75 5.47 10.89 -11.21
C LYS A 75 4.32 11.89 -11.15
N ILE A 76 3.33 11.67 -10.29
CA ILE A 76 2.25 12.65 -10.05
C ILE A 76 2.84 13.97 -9.59
N GLN A 77 3.81 13.96 -8.68
CA GLN A 77 4.49 15.18 -8.25
C GLN A 77 5.24 15.87 -9.38
N GLN A 78 5.75 15.14 -10.38
CA GLN A 78 6.39 15.75 -11.55
C GLN A 78 5.40 16.40 -12.51
N ILE A 79 4.25 15.79 -12.76
CA ILE A 79 3.26 16.33 -13.72
C ILE A 79 2.33 17.39 -13.12
N THR A 80 2.22 17.45 -11.79
CA THR A 80 1.43 18.45 -11.07
C THR A 80 2.23 19.72 -10.80
N VAL A 81 2.86 20.25 -11.83
CA VAL A 81 3.62 21.51 -11.78
C VAL A 81 3.13 22.44 -12.88
N ILE A 82 3.15 23.74 -12.61
CA ILE A 82 2.92 24.76 -13.62
C ILE A 82 4.28 25.11 -14.22
N PRO A 83 4.52 24.91 -15.53
CA PRO A 83 5.79 25.26 -16.15
C PRO A 83 6.13 26.74 -15.97
N ASP A 84 7.40 27.04 -15.73
CA ASP A 84 7.87 28.42 -15.57
C ASP A 84 7.58 29.25 -16.83
N GLY A 85 7.24 30.52 -16.62
CA GLY A 85 6.85 31.42 -17.70
C GLY A 85 5.45 31.16 -18.29
N THR A 86 4.69 30.20 -17.75
CA THR A 86 3.28 30.02 -18.13
C THR A 86 2.49 31.30 -17.90
N LYS A 87 1.82 31.76 -18.95
CA LYS A 87 0.89 32.88 -18.87
C LYS A 87 -0.40 32.43 -18.18
N MET A 88 -0.59 32.86 -16.95
CA MET A 88 -1.77 32.54 -16.16
C MET A 88 -3.01 33.29 -16.66
N PRO A 89 -4.18 32.62 -16.79
CA PRO A 89 -5.43 33.28 -17.10
C PRO A 89 -5.79 34.32 -16.02
N LYS A 90 -6.45 35.41 -16.43
CA LYS A 90 -6.86 36.46 -15.48
C LYS A 90 -8.15 36.12 -14.75
N LYS A 91 -9.00 35.31 -15.38
CA LYS A 91 -10.31 34.92 -14.86
C LYS A 91 -10.34 33.43 -14.58
N ILE A 92 -10.96 33.06 -13.48
CA ILE A 92 -11.15 31.64 -13.14
C ILE A 92 -11.89 30.87 -14.24
N ALA A 93 -12.90 31.48 -14.85
CA ALA A 93 -13.66 30.86 -15.94
C ALA A 93 -12.76 30.47 -17.13
N GLU A 94 -11.76 31.28 -17.47
CA GLU A 94 -10.80 30.97 -18.54
C GLU A 94 -9.88 29.81 -18.15
N ALA A 95 -9.42 29.77 -16.90
CA ALA A 95 -8.61 28.65 -16.39
C ALA A 95 -9.41 27.34 -16.36
N CYS A 96 -10.66 27.38 -15.91
CA CYS A 96 -11.53 26.21 -15.84
C CYS A 96 -11.94 25.70 -17.21
N GLU A 97 -12.09 26.56 -18.21
CA GLU A 97 -12.30 26.11 -19.59
C GLU A 97 -11.10 25.34 -20.12
N GLN A 98 -9.87 25.78 -19.79
CA GLN A 98 -8.66 25.03 -20.16
C GLN A 98 -8.58 23.67 -19.44
N VAL A 99 -9.01 23.58 -18.17
CA VAL A 99 -9.13 22.29 -17.47
C VAL A 99 -10.13 21.36 -18.16
N VAL A 100 -11.30 21.88 -18.55
CA VAL A 100 -12.32 21.10 -19.27
C VAL A 100 -11.80 20.59 -20.61
N GLN A 101 -11.09 21.43 -21.36
CA GLN A 101 -10.47 21.05 -22.62
C GLN A 101 -9.38 19.97 -22.41
N ALA A 102 -8.55 20.12 -21.38
CA ALA A 102 -7.54 19.12 -21.03
C ALA A 102 -8.19 17.79 -20.60
N GLN A 103 -9.29 17.82 -19.84
CA GLN A 103 -10.04 16.62 -19.47
C GLN A 103 -10.64 15.94 -20.72
N SER A 104 -11.25 16.70 -21.63
CA SER A 104 -11.77 16.15 -22.89
C SER A 104 -10.64 15.51 -23.71
N GLY A 105 -9.48 16.17 -23.81
CA GLY A 105 -8.29 15.63 -24.47
C GLY A 105 -7.79 14.34 -23.81
N PHE A 106 -7.74 14.30 -22.48
CA PHE A 106 -7.41 13.09 -21.71
C PHE A 106 -8.39 11.95 -22.04
N MET A 107 -9.69 12.21 -21.99
CA MET A 107 -10.72 11.20 -22.29
C MET A 107 -10.61 10.68 -23.72
N LYS A 108 -10.37 11.56 -24.69
CA LYS A 108 -10.16 11.15 -26.10
C LYS A 108 -8.91 10.28 -26.27
N LYS A 109 -7.84 10.57 -25.52
CA LYS A 109 -6.57 9.83 -25.60
C LYS A 109 -6.64 8.44 -24.97
N PHE A 110 -7.23 8.32 -23.77
CA PHE A 110 -7.19 7.08 -22.98
C PHE A 110 -8.52 6.32 -22.94
N HIS A 111 -9.62 6.96 -23.33
CA HIS A 111 -10.96 6.37 -23.39
C HIS A 111 -11.67 6.71 -24.73
N PRO A 112 -11.05 6.42 -25.89
CA PRO A 112 -11.58 6.79 -27.21
C PRO A 112 -12.95 6.18 -27.54
N GLN A 113 -13.34 5.11 -26.84
CA GLN A 113 -14.65 4.48 -26.95
C GLN A 113 -15.80 5.31 -26.35
N ILE A 114 -15.48 6.37 -25.58
CA ILE A 114 -16.49 7.23 -24.97
C ILE A 114 -16.77 8.40 -25.92
N GLU A 115 -18.00 8.45 -26.41
CA GLU A 115 -18.49 9.55 -27.24
C GLU A 115 -18.43 10.88 -26.48
N GLU A 116 -18.00 11.95 -27.14
CA GLU A 116 -17.84 13.28 -26.53
C GLU A 116 -19.16 13.81 -25.95
N SER A 117 -20.29 13.47 -26.57
CA SER A 117 -21.62 13.83 -26.09
C SER A 117 -21.94 13.23 -24.71
N ALA A 118 -21.44 12.02 -24.41
CA ALA A 118 -21.61 11.35 -23.12
C ALA A 118 -20.82 12.04 -21.99
N LEU A 119 -19.80 12.83 -22.34
CA LEU A 119 -18.99 13.57 -21.38
C LEU A 119 -19.61 14.92 -20.98
N THR A 120 -20.63 15.40 -21.68
CA THR A 120 -21.20 16.75 -21.51
C THR A 120 -21.53 17.07 -20.04
N THR A 121 -22.24 16.18 -19.35
CA THR A 121 -22.61 16.37 -17.94
C THR A 121 -21.39 16.35 -17.03
N GLN A 122 -20.43 15.44 -17.27
CA GLN A 122 -19.21 15.33 -16.48
C GLN A 122 -18.34 16.58 -16.63
N LEU A 123 -18.15 17.06 -17.87
CA LEU A 123 -17.38 18.27 -18.16
C LEU A 123 -18.09 19.52 -17.63
N GLY A 124 -19.42 19.55 -17.66
CA GLY A 124 -20.21 20.61 -17.01
C GLY A 124 -19.99 20.65 -15.50
N LEU A 125 -20.01 19.50 -14.84
CA LEU A 125 -19.73 19.39 -13.40
C LEU A 125 -18.28 19.77 -13.07
N LEU A 126 -17.31 19.31 -13.86
CA LEU A 126 -15.90 19.67 -13.71
C LEU A 126 -15.70 21.19 -13.82
N ARG A 127 -16.32 21.84 -14.82
CA ARG A 127 -16.28 23.30 -14.97
C ARG A 127 -16.80 24.00 -13.71
N LYS A 128 -17.95 23.53 -13.19
CA LYS A 128 -18.56 24.08 -11.99
C LYS A 128 -17.65 23.92 -10.77
N GLN A 129 -17.15 22.71 -10.50
CA GLN A 129 -16.26 22.43 -9.38
C GLN A 129 -14.98 23.28 -9.44
N CYS A 130 -14.37 23.41 -10.62
CA CYS A 130 -13.21 24.26 -10.82
C CYS A 130 -13.53 25.74 -10.53
N THR A 131 -14.70 26.21 -10.98
CA THR A 131 -15.14 27.60 -10.75
C THR A 131 -15.40 27.86 -9.26
N ASP A 132 -16.06 26.94 -8.58
CA ASP A 132 -16.38 27.01 -7.15
C ASP A 132 -15.12 27.01 -6.29
N MET A 133 -14.08 26.26 -6.68
CA MET A 133 -12.77 26.27 -6.03
C MET A 133 -12.07 27.63 -6.13
N ASN A 134 -12.36 28.40 -7.19
CA ASN A 134 -11.89 29.78 -7.38
C ASN A 134 -10.38 30.00 -7.20
N ASP A 135 -9.58 29.04 -7.66
CA ASP A 135 -8.11 29.09 -7.62
C ASP A 135 -7.50 28.82 -9.01
N VAL A 136 -7.03 29.90 -9.64
CA VAL A 136 -6.43 29.87 -10.98
C VAL A 136 -5.16 29.02 -11.02
N LYS A 137 -4.35 28.99 -9.95
CA LYS A 137 -3.12 28.20 -9.95
C LYS A 137 -3.44 26.71 -9.86
N VAL A 138 -4.37 26.32 -8.98
CA VAL A 138 -4.79 24.92 -8.89
C VAL A 138 -5.42 24.46 -10.20
N ALA A 139 -6.28 25.27 -10.82
CA ALA A 139 -6.86 24.97 -12.13
C ALA A 139 -5.79 24.76 -13.21
N MET A 140 -4.81 25.67 -13.32
CA MET A 140 -3.74 25.51 -14.31
C MET A 140 -2.85 24.30 -14.03
N CYS A 141 -2.56 24.00 -12.76
CA CYS A 141 -1.84 22.78 -12.39
C CYS A 141 -2.59 21.52 -12.86
N GLN A 142 -3.90 21.44 -12.65
CA GLN A 142 -4.71 20.31 -13.14
C GLN A 142 -4.65 20.19 -14.66
N LYS A 143 -4.80 21.31 -15.38
CA LYS A 143 -4.69 21.36 -16.84
C LYS A 143 -3.38 20.73 -17.32
N PHE A 144 -2.24 21.14 -16.77
CA PHE A 144 -0.94 20.59 -17.17
C PHE A 144 -0.77 19.12 -16.76
N ALA A 145 -1.25 18.73 -15.58
CA ALA A 145 -1.20 17.33 -15.16
C ALA A 145 -1.98 16.42 -16.11
N LEU A 146 -3.19 16.83 -16.53
CA LEU A 146 -4.01 16.11 -17.49
C LEU A 146 -3.32 15.96 -18.85
N GLU A 147 -2.73 17.04 -19.37
CA GLU A 147 -2.00 17.02 -20.65
C GLU A 147 -0.72 16.17 -20.59
N ALA A 148 -0.01 16.19 -19.47
CA ALA A 148 1.22 15.43 -19.25
C ALA A 148 0.99 13.96 -18.87
N THR A 149 -0.27 13.53 -18.78
CA THR A 149 -0.61 12.15 -18.38
C THR A 149 -0.15 11.13 -19.42
N ASP A 150 0.54 10.10 -18.92
CA ASP A 150 0.95 8.91 -19.66
C ASP A 150 0.07 7.68 -19.32
N GLU A 151 0.31 6.54 -19.98
CA GLU A 151 -0.47 5.32 -19.78
C GLU A 151 -0.40 4.76 -18.35
N GLN A 152 0.68 5.04 -17.62
CA GLN A 152 0.85 4.55 -16.25
C GLN A 152 0.01 5.38 -15.28
N LEU A 153 -0.17 6.67 -15.56
CA LEU A 153 -0.87 7.59 -14.68
C LEU A 153 -2.37 7.74 -14.98
N GLN A 154 -2.88 7.21 -16.10
CA GLN A 154 -4.30 7.36 -16.49
C GLN A 154 -5.31 6.92 -15.41
N LYS A 155 -4.94 5.95 -14.55
CA LYS A 155 -5.79 5.46 -13.45
C LYS A 155 -5.68 6.29 -12.17
N SER A 156 -4.74 7.23 -12.13
CA SER A 156 -4.40 8.05 -10.96
C SER A 156 -4.84 9.50 -11.10
N ILE A 157 -5.71 9.81 -12.06
CA ILE A 157 -6.23 11.16 -12.33
C ILE A 157 -6.83 11.84 -11.08
N ASN A 158 -7.42 11.06 -10.18
CA ASN A 158 -8.03 11.55 -8.94
C ASN A 158 -6.98 12.14 -7.96
N GLU A 159 -5.71 11.75 -8.09
CA GLU A 159 -4.62 12.22 -7.23
C GLU A 159 -4.06 13.58 -7.67
N TYR A 160 -4.39 14.03 -8.89
CA TYR A 160 -3.81 15.26 -9.44
C TYR A 160 -4.34 16.50 -8.72
N LEU A 161 -5.65 16.56 -8.47
CA LEU A 161 -6.27 17.69 -7.78
C LEU A 161 -5.72 17.84 -6.34
N PRO A 162 -5.69 16.80 -5.49
CA PRO A 162 -5.04 16.86 -4.18
C PRO A 162 -3.59 17.34 -4.24
N ALA A 163 -2.78 16.80 -5.17
CA ALA A 163 -1.40 17.22 -5.33
C ALA A 163 -1.27 18.70 -5.77
N CYS A 164 -2.12 19.16 -6.69
CA CYS A 164 -2.17 20.56 -7.10
C CYS A 164 -2.63 21.49 -5.97
N MET A 165 -3.62 21.09 -5.16
CA MET A 165 -4.05 21.85 -3.98
C MET A 165 -2.94 21.94 -2.93
N GLY A 166 -2.23 20.83 -2.66
CA GLY A 166 -1.12 20.83 -1.70
C GLY A 166 0.03 21.75 -2.10
N LYS A 167 0.26 21.95 -3.40
CA LYS A 167 1.31 22.84 -3.92
C LYS A 167 0.90 24.29 -4.09
N TYR A 168 -0.32 24.51 -4.58
CA TYR A 168 -0.73 25.82 -5.09
C TYR A 168 -2.02 26.36 -4.47
N GLY A 169 -2.77 25.52 -3.76
CA GLY A 169 -3.99 25.92 -3.10
C GLY A 169 -3.73 26.98 -2.05
N LYS A 170 -4.68 27.88 -1.88
CA LYS A 170 -4.71 28.80 -0.73
C LYS A 170 -4.96 27.96 0.52
N GLY A 171 -3.98 27.94 1.43
CA GLY A 171 -4.16 27.42 2.79
C GLY A 171 -5.21 28.18 3.57
#